data_AF-A0A8B3RN92-F1
#
_entry.id   AF-A0A8B3RN92-F1
#
_cell.length_a   1.000
_cell.length_b   1.000
_cell.length_c   1.000
_cell.angle_alpha   90.00
_cell.angle_beta   90.00
_cell.angle_gamma   90.00
#
_symmetry.space_group_name_H-M   'P 1'
#
loop_
_entity.id
_entity.type
_entity.pdbx_description
1 polymer ?
#
loop_
_entity_poly.entity_id
_entity_poly.type
_entity_poly.pdbx_seq_one_letter_code
_entity_poly.pdbx_strand_id
1 'polypeptide(L)'
;MPLVMDTSQMGDANPLPDGQTSTLMVPNYQSQQDPATLRQQFHMVTEYTYRIDCSTQTDASSCDGETVHKPAYDQSTGAPASAGIIMVQKPLEVVRVGPDNTLPVDGIDASNPPAQVAYLIIKPYGEAQPNSVSDDMVFYSRMT
;
A
#
# COMPACT_ATOMS: atom_id res chain seq x y z
N MET A 1 -8.92 -9.56 12.33
CA MET A 1 -7.65 -10.28 12.05
C MET A 1 -6.80 -9.40 11.15
N PRO A 2 -5.48 -9.31 11.36
CA PRO A 2 -4.61 -8.60 10.43
C PRO A 2 -4.68 -9.25 9.05
N LEU A 3 -4.68 -8.43 7.99
CA LEU A 3 -4.53 -8.95 6.62
C LEU A 3 -3.06 -9.32 6.40
N VAL A 4 -2.84 -10.43 5.72
CA VAL A 4 -1.50 -10.92 5.36
C VAL A 4 -1.47 -11.10 3.85
N MET A 5 -0.43 -10.59 3.22
CA MET A 5 -0.10 -10.92 1.83
C MET A 5 0.87 -12.09 1.85
N ASP A 6 0.47 -13.22 1.27
CA ASP A 6 1.31 -14.40 1.07
C ASP A 6 1.77 -14.44 -0.39
N THR A 7 3.09 -14.37 -0.58
CA THR A 7 3.76 -14.40 -1.89
C THR A 7 4.66 -15.63 -2.04
N SER A 8 4.50 -16.64 -1.17
CA SER A 8 5.34 -17.86 -1.17
C SER A 8 5.40 -18.59 -2.51
N GLN A 9 4.40 -18.41 -3.37
CA GLN A 9 4.31 -19.02 -4.70
C GLN A 9 4.78 -18.11 -5.85
N MET A 10 5.26 -16.89 -5.56
CA MET A 10 5.72 -15.93 -6.58
C MET A 10 7.17 -16.19 -7.06
N GLY A 11 7.89 -17.11 -6.44
CA GLY A 11 9.27 -17.47 -6.80
C GLY A 11 10.28 -16.35 -6.55
N ASP A 12 11.45 -16.44 -7.18
CA ASP A 12 12.57 -15.49 -6.98
C ASP A 12 12.24 -14.04 -7.38
N ALA A 13 11.16 -13.84 -8.13
CA ALA A 13 10.65 -12.52 -8.52
C ALA A 13 9.74 -11.88 -7.45
N ASN A 14 9.70 -12.45 -6.25
CA ASN A 14 8.91 -11.93 -5.14
C ASN A 14 9.28 -10.47 -4.85
N PRO A 15 8.33 -9.52 -5.01
CA PRO A 15 8.60 -8.10 -4.85
C PRO A 15 8.71 -7.69 -3.37
N LEU A 16 8.52 -8.63 -2.44
CA LEU A 16 8.62 -8.33 -1.02
C LEU A 16 10.07 -7.99 -0.61
N PRO A 17 10.23 -6.91 0.18
CA PRO A 17 11.36 -6.72 1.07
C PRO A 17 12.02 -7.97 1.63
N ASP A 18 13.34 -8.07 1.48
CA ASP A 18 14.20 -9.07 2.11
C ASP A 18 13.85 -10.54 1.78
N GLY A 19 13.14 -10.76 0.66
CA GLY A 19 12.76 -12.09 0.18
C GLY A 19 11.73 -12.79 1.07
N GLN A 20 11.03 -12.05 1.94
CA GLN A 20 9.98 -12.61 2.80
C GLN A 20 8.86 -13.21 1.95
N THR A 21 8.32 -14.36 2.36
CA THR A 21 7.20 -15.01 1.65
C THR A 21 5.84 -14.57 2.16
N SER A 22 5.80 -13.81 3.25
CA SER A 22 4.57 -13.19 3.74
C SER A 22 4.87 -11.89 4.47
N THR A 23 3.93 -10.96 4.44
CA THR A 23 4.02 -9.70 5.17
C THR A 23 2.65 -9.26 5.67
N LEU A 24 2.62 -8.58 6.80
CA LEU A 24 1.42 -7.92 7.29
C LEU A 24 1.04 -6.79 6.32
N MET A 25 -0.26 -6.67 6.08
CA MET A 25 -0.89 -5.61 5.30
C MET A 25 -1.67 -4.71 6.24
N VAL A 26 -1.50 -3.40 6.08
CA VAL A 26 -2.16 -2.40 6.91
C VAL A 26 -2.95 -1.41 6.06
N PRO A 27 -4.10 -0.92 6.53
CA PRO A 27 -4.84 0.12 5.81
C PRO A 27 -3.98 1.37 5.59
N ASN A 28 -4.03 1.92 4.38
CA ASN A 28 -3.28 3.13 4.02
C ASN A 28 -4.21 4.36 4.01
N TYR A 29 -4.71 4.73 5.19
CA TYR A 29 -5.57 5.88 5.37
C TYR A 29 -5.13 6.71 6.58
N GLN A 30 -5.25 8.03 6.47
CA GLN A 30 -4.99 8.96 7.58
C GLN A 30 -6.16 9.02 8.57
N SER A 31 -7.36 8.66 8.13
CA SER A 31 -8.59 8.67 8.93
C SER A 31 -9.44 7.44 8.65
N GLN A 32 -10.31 7.09 9.59
CA GLN A 32 -11.28 6.02 9.41
C GLN A 32 -12.16 6.31 8.19
N GLN A 33 -12.24 5.35 7.28
CA GLN A 33 -13.09 5.43 6.09
C GLN A 33 -14.44 4.77 6.36
N ASP A 34 -15.50 5.27 5.73
CA ASP A 34 -16.81 4.65 5.82
C ASP A 34 -16.83 3.29 5.08
N PRO A 35 -17.67 2.33 5.53
CA PRO A 35 -17.71 1.00 4.92
C PRO A 35 -18.09 0.97 3.44
N ALA A 36 -18.87 1.94 2.94
CA ALA A 36 -19.29 1.96 1.53
C ALA A 36 -18.12 2.36 0.62
N THR A 37 -17.29 3.31 1.06
CA THR A 37 -16.04 3.66 0.39
C THR A 37 -15.05 2.49 0.39
N LEU A 38 -14.87 1.82 1.54
CA LEU A 38 -13.98 0.66 1.66
C LEU A 38 -14.40 -0.53 0.79
N ARG A 39 -15.71 -0.68 0.53
CA ARG A 39 -16.23 -1.71 -0.37
C ARG A 39 -15.81 -1.45 -1.82
N GLN A 40 -15.80 -0.19 -2.24
CA GLN A 40 -15.42 0.21 -3.59
C GLN A 40 -13.92 0.09 -3.81
N GLN A 41 -13.12 0.67 -2.92
CA GLN A 41 -11.66 0.52 -2.94
C GLN A 41 -11.10 0.42 -1.53
N PHE A 42 -10.26 -0.59 -1.30
CA PHE A 42 -9.51 -0.74 -0.06
C PHE A 42 -8.01 -0.66 -0.31
N HIS A 43 -7.41 0.42 0.16
CA HIS A 43 -6.00 0.75 0.01
C HIS A 43 -5.22 0.26 1.21
N MET A 44 -4.18 -0.51 0.95
CA MET A 44 -3.30 -1.09 1.95
C MET A 44 -1.84 -0.92 1.54
N VAL A 45 -0.95 -1.00 2.52
CA VAL A 45 0.49 -1.11 2.28
C VAL A 45 1.06 -2.29 3.04
N THR A 46 2.14 -2.87 2.51
CA THR A 46 2.93 -3.82 3.28
C THR A 46 3.54 -3.12 4.48
N GLU A 47 3.79 -3.87 5.54
CA GLU A 47 4.58 -3.39 6.67
C GLU A 47 5.90 -2.77 6.19
N TYR A 48 6.31 -1.69 6.85
CA TYR A 48 7.51 -0.94 6.52
C TYR A 48 8.24 -0.49 7.77
N THR A 49 9.50 -0.11 7.59
CA THR A 49 10.30 0.57 8.60
C THR A 49 10.75 1.93 8.08
N TYR A 50 10.92 2.88 8.99
CA TYR A 50 11.26 4.25 8.64
C TYR A 50 12.23 4.86 9.64
N ARG A 51 12.91 5.92 9.22
CA ARG A 51 13.71 6.83 10.05
C ARG A 51 13.03 8.18 10.09
N ILE A 52 13.34 9.00 11.08
CA ILE A 52 12.85 10.38 11.13
C ILE A 52 13.71 11.26 10.22
N ASP A 53 13.07 12.07 9.38
CA ASP A 53 13.77 13.12 8.66
C ASP A 53 14.00 14.32 9.60
N CYS A 54 15.22 14.48 10.10
CA CYS A 54 15.54 15.57 11.01
C CYS A 54 15.45 16.96 10.37
N SER A 55 15.48 17.06 9.03
CA SER A 55 15.38 18.34 8.33
C SER A 55 13.99 18.98 8.46
N THR A 56 12.97 18.19 8.77
CA THR A 56 11.59 18.67 8.95
C THR A 56 11.26 18.99 10.40
N GLN A 57 12.17 18.76 11.35
CA GLN A 57 11.94 18.95 12.78
C GLN A 57 12.34 20.36 13.22
N THR A 58 11.46 21.01 13.97
CA THR A 58 11.70 22.36 14.53
C THR A 58 12.84 22.37 15.56
N ASP A 59 13.06 21.24 16.25
CA ASP A 59 14.18 21.05 17.18
C ASP A 59 14.96 19.77 16.83
N ALA A 60 15.83 19.90 15.83
CA ALA A 60 16.66 18.82 15.32
C ALA A 60 17.65 18.24 16.36
N SER A 61 17.88 18.91 17.50
CA SER A 61 18.83 18.44 18.52
C SER A 61 18.39 17.15 19.22
N SER A 62 17.10 16.83 19.17
CA SER A 62 16.50 15.60 19.70
C SER A 62 16.32 14.49 18.65
N CYS A 63 16.63 14.78 17.38
CA CYS A 63 16.43 13.86 16.27
C CYS A 63 17.76 13.22 15.87
N ASP A 64 17.88 11.90 16.03
CA ASP A 64 19.09 11.16 15.65
C ASP A 64 19.15 10.79 14.15
N GLY A 65 18.02 10.77 13.45
CA GLY A 65 17.91 10.47 12.01
C GLY A 65 18.24 9.03 11.60
N GLU A 66 18.73 8.21 12.54
CA GLU A 66 19.31 6.89 12.28
C GLU A 66 18.50 5.76 12.92
N THR A 67 17.79 6.05 14.01
CA THR A 67 16.94 5.08 14.68
C THR A 67 15.86 4.58 13.72
N VAL A 68 15.84 3.27 13.54
CA VAL A 68 14.84 2.60 12.70
C VAL A 68 13.61 2.34 13.55
N HIS A 69 12.50 2.94 13.12
CA HIS A 69 11.20 2.77 13.71
C HIS A 69 10.38 1.78 12.89
N LYS A 70 9.57 1.01 13.61
CA LYS A 70 8.47 0.26 13.07
C LYS A 70 7.19 0.99 13.49
N PRO A 71 6.24 1.27 12.59
CA PRO A 71 5.01 1.95 12.99
C PRO A 71 4.32 1.17 14.10
N ALA A 72 3.98 1.83 15.20
CA ALA A 72 3.03 1.29 16.16
C ALA A 72 1.65 1.41 15.50
N TYR A 73 1.19 0.32 14.88
CA TYR A 73 -0.09 0.29 14.18
C TYR A 73 -1.26 0.29 15.18
N ASP A 74 -1.49 1.42 15.84
CA ASP A 74 -2.79 1.71 16.41
C ASP A 74 -3.69 2.25 15.30
N GLN A 75 -4.83 1.60 15.06
CA GLN A 75 -5.83 2.05 14.09
C GLN A 75 -6.38 3.44 14.40
N SER A 76 -6.12 4.00 15.59
CA SER A 76 -6.46 5.37 15.98
C SER A 76 -5.49 6.42 15.41
N THR A 77 -4.26 6.02 15.10
CA THR A 77 -3.22 6.87 14.52
C THR A 77 -3.01 6.41 13.08
N GLY A 78 -3.69 7.06 12.14
CA GLY A 78 -3.51 6.80 10.71
C GLY A 78 -2.03 6.82 10.30
N ALA A 79 -1.73 6.32 9.09
CA ALA A 79 -0.37 6.32 8.57
C ALA A 79 0.30 7.70 8.85
N PRO A 80 1.53 7.74 9.39
CA PRO A 80 2.20 9.01 9.66
C PRO A 80 2.08 9.88 8.43
N ALA A 81 1.65 11.13 8.61
CA ALA A 81 1.70 12.09 7.52
C ALA A 81 3.13 12.02 6.95
N SER A 82 3.25 11.85 5.64
CA SER A 82 4.53 11.64 4.94
C SER A 82 5.57 12.76 5.18
N ALA A 83 5.17 13.86 5.83
CA ALA A 83 6.06 14.87 6.35
C ALA A 83 6.86 14.34 7.56
N GLY A 84 8.16 14.12 7.36
CA GLY A 84 9.11 13.89 8.44
C GLY A 84 9.52 12.43 8.69
N ILE A 85 9.24 11.53 7.74
CA ILE A 85 9.77 10.16 7.76
C ILE A 85 10.48 9.82 6.45
N ILE A 86 11.57 9.05 6.57
CA ILE A 86 12.30 8.45 5.45
C ILE A 86 12.11 6.94 5.52
N MET A 87 11.44 6.37 4.53
CA MET A 87 11.27 4.91 4.45
C MET A 87 12.64 4.25 4.30
N VAL A 88 13.01 3.36 5.24
CA VAL A 88 14.25 2.57 5.13
C VAL A 88 14.12 1.59 3.98
N GLN A 89 12.92 1.03 3.83
CA GLN A 89 12.53 0.17 2.73
C GLN A 89 11.15 0.59 2.26
N LYS A 90 11.03 0.83 0.94
CA LYS A 90 9.75 1.24 0.36
C LYS A 90 8.76 0.07 0.47
N PRO A 91 7.57 0.26 1.06
CA PRO A 91 6.54 -0.76 1.03
C PRO A 91 5.98 -0.95 -0.39
N LEU A 92 5.22 -2.03 -0.57
CA LEU A 92 4.30 -2.16 -1.71
C LEU A 92 2.95 -1.56 -1.33
N GLU A 93 2.31 -0.93 -2.30
CA GLU A 93 0.92 -0.51 -2.22
C GLU A 93 0.03 -1.57 -2.87
N VAL A 94 -1.06 -1.90 -2.20
CA VAL A 94 -2.03 -2.90 -2.64
C VAL A 94 -3.41 -2.29 -2.56
N VAL A 95 -4.08 -2.24 -3.71
CA VAL A 95 -5.43 -1.71 -3.81
C VAL A 95 -6.36 -2.84 -4.21
N ARG A 96 -7.32 -3.15 -3.33
CA ARG A 96 -8.44 -4.03 -3.68
C ARG A 96 -9.55 -3.18 -4.26
N VAL A 97 -9.91 -3.45 -5.52
CA VAL A 97 -11.04 -2.81 -6.19
C VAL A 97 -12.24 -3.77 -6.15
N GLY A 98 -13.38 -3.26 -5.72
CA GLY A 98 -14.65 -3.98 -5.66
C GLY A 98 -15.28 -4.16 -7.04
N PRO A 99 -16.16 -5.17 -7.22
CA PRO A 99 -16.81 -5.44 -8.51
C PRO A 99 -17.80 -4.34 -8.94
N ASP A 100 -18.31 -3.59 -7.97
CA ASP A 100 -19.24 -2.47 -8.11
C ASP A 100 -18.53 -1.11 -7.94
N ASN A 101 -17.21 -1.05 -8.09
CA ASN A 101 -16.45 0.18 -7.94
C ASN A 101 -16.88 1.23 -8.98
N THR A 102 -17.19 2.43 -8.48
CA THR A 102 -17.47 3.63 -9.29
C THR A 102 -16.45 4.74 -9.06
N LEU A 103 -15.53 4.56 -8.11
CA LEU A 103 -14.47 5.52 -7.83
C LEU A 103 -13.38 5.45 -8.91
N PRO A 104 -12.76 6.59 -9.28
CA PRO A 104 -11.61 6.60 -10.18
C PRO A 104 -10.49 5.68 -9.68
N VAL A 105 -9.85 4.96 -10.60
CA VAL A 105 -8.68 4.14 -10.31
C VAL A 105 -7.47 4.81 -10.92
N ASP A 106 -6.50 5.15 -10.07
CA ASP A 106 -5.28 5.84 -10.50
C ASP A 106 -4.45 4.97 -11.45
N GLY A 107 -4.01 5.57 -12.56
CA GLY A 107 -3.15 4.90 -13.54
C GLY A 107 -3.87 3.92 -14.47
N ILE A 108 -5.21 3.92 -14.52
CA ILE A 108 -5.97 3.06 -15.43
C ILE A 108 -5.63 3.33 -16.90
N ASP A 109 -5.34 2.27 -17.65
CA ASP A 109 -5.20 2.30 -19.11
C ASP A 109 -6.59 2.22 -19.75
N ALA A 110 -7.04 3.33 -20.33
CA ALA A 110 -8.35 3.39 -20.98
C ALA A 110 -8.44 2.53 -22.27
N SER A 111 -7.31 2.14 -22.86
CA SER A 111 -7.28 1.30 -24.06
C SER A 111 -7.38 -0.20 -23.75
N ASN A 112 -7.01 -0.60 -22.52
CA ASN A 112 -7.10 -1.97 -22.02
C ASN A 112 -7.49 -2.01 -20.54
N PRO A 113 -8.68 -1.50 -20.16
CA PRO A 113 -9.05 -1.40 -18.76
C PRO A 113 -9.34 -2.78 -18.16
N PRO A 114 -9.07 -2.99 -16.87
CA PRO A 114 -9.52 -4.20 -16.18
C PRO A 114 -11.03 -4.39 -16.30
N ALA A 115 -11.48 -5.65 -16.36
CA ALA A 115 -12.88 -6.00 -16.33
C ALA A 115 -13.56 -5.49 -15.05
N GLN A 116 -14.86 -5.13 -15.15
CA GLN A 116 -15.67 -4.67 -14.03
C GLN A 116 -16.06 -5.84 -13.09
N VAL A 117 -15.06 -6.35 -12.38
CA VAL A 117 -15.13 -7.41 -11.38
C VAL A 117 -14.17 -7.08 -10.23
N ALA A 118 -14.11 -7.89 -9.19
CA ALA A 118 -13.13 -7.65 -8.13
C ALA A 118 -11.71 -7.99 -8.60
N TYR A 119 -10.77 -7.08 -8.40
CA TYR A 119 -9.36 -7.29 -8.72
C TYR A 119 -8.43 -6.58 -7.72
N LEU A 120 -7.16 -6.98 -7.74
CA LEU A 120 -6.09 -6.39 -6.95
C LEU A 120 -5.07 -5.71 -7.86
N ILE A 121 -4.65 -4.52 -7.46
CA ILE A 121 -3.50 -3.81 -8.02
C ILE A 121 -2.38 -3.92 -6.99
N ILE A 122 -1.17 -4.29 -7.43
CA ILE A 122 0.05 -4.30 -6.61
C ILE A 122 1.07 -3.42 -7.33
N LYS A 123 1.59 -2.40 -6.64
CA LYS A 123 2.56 -1.45 -7.21
C LYS A 123 3.54 -0.94 -6.15
N PRO A 124 4.70 -0.36 -6.53
CA PRO A 124 5.57 0.31 -5.58
C PRO A 124 4.86 1.48 -4.90
N TYR A 125 5.10 1.68 -3.60
CA TYR A 125 4.45 2.75 -2.84
C TYR A 125 4.78 4.14 -3.37
N GLY A 126 3.74 4.96 -3.60
CA GLY A 126 3.88 6.33 -4.08
C GLY A 126 4.22 6.45 -5.57
N GLU A 127 4.27 5.34 -6.30
CA GLU A 127 4.60 5.31 -7.73
C GLU A 127 3.39 4.78 -8.50
N ALA A 128 2.52 5.71 -8.94
CA ALA A 128 1.42 5.41 -9.84
C ALA A 128 1.65 6.13 -11.17
N GLN A 129 2.04 5.38 -12.21
CA GLN A 129 2.23 5.94 -13.55
C GLN A 129 0.92 5.89 -14.35
N PRO A 130 0.66 6.86 -15.23
CA PRO A 130 -0.47 6.77 -16.17
C PRO A 130 -0.41 5.48 -16.99
N ASN A 131 -1.56 4.85 -17.22
CA ASN A 131 -1.71 3.60 -18.00
C ASN A 131 -0.91 2.39 -17.45
N SER A 132 -0.59 2.37 -16.16
CA SER A 132 0.10 1.23 -15.52
C SER A 132 -0.85 0.14 -15.03
N VAL A 133 -2.15 0.42 -14.96
CA VAL A 133 -3.19 -0.51 -14.52
C VAL A 133 -4.04 -0.92 -15.73
N SER A 134 -3.86 -2.14 -16.20
CA SER A 134 -4.57 -2.74 -17.33
C SER A 134 -5.08 -4.15 -17.00
N ASP A 135 -5.90 -4.71 -17.88
CA ASP A 135 -6.39 -6.09 -17.78
C ASP A 135 -5.26 -7.12 -17.56
N ASP A 136 -4.10 -6.89 -18.17
CA ASP A 136 -2.94 -7.79 -18.11
C ASP A 136 -2.12 -7.68 -16.82
N MET A 137 -2.28 -6.59 -16.06
CA MET A 137 -1.41 -6.26 -14.93
C MET A 137 -2.09 -6.46 -13.58
N VAL A 138 -3.40 -6.71 -13.56
CA VAL A 138 -4.18 -6.91 -12.33
C VAL A 138 -4.38 -8.38 -11.98
N PHE A 139 -4.61 -8.65 -10.70
CA PHE A 139 -4.97 -9.98 -10.23
C PHE A 139 -6.47 -10.05 -9.97
N TYR A 140 -7.19 -10.81 -10.80
CA TYR A 140 -8.62 -11.01 -10.61
C TYR A 140 -8.91 -11.90 -9.40
N SER A 141 -9.79 -11.41 -8.53
CA SER A 141 -10.32 -12.21 -7.44
C SER A 141 -11.34 -13.18 -8.00
N ARG A 142 -11.05 -14.49 -7.89
CA ARG A 142 -12.04 -15.53 -8.12
C ARG A 142 -12.95 -15.58 -6.90
N MET A 143 -13.94 -14.69 -6.83
CA MET A 143 -15.03 -14.85 -5.88
C MET A 143 -15.88 -16.03 -6.33
N THR A 144 -15.60 -17.22 -5.78
CA THR A 144 -16.53 -18.36 -5.77
C THR A 144 -17.39 -18.30 -4.52
#